data_AF-A0A382GHR1-F1
#
_entry.id   AF-A0A382GHR1-F1
#
_cell.length_a   1.000
_cell.length_b   1.000
_cell.length_c   1.000
_cell.angle_alpha   90.00
_cell.angle_beta   90.00
_cell.angle_gamma   90.00
#
_symmetry.space_group_name_H-M   'P 1'
#
loop_
_entity.id
_entity.type
_entity.pdbx_description
1 polymer ?
#
loop_
_entity_poly.entity_id
_entity_poly.type
_entity_poly.pdbx_seq_one_letter_code
_entity_poly.pdbx_strand_id
1 'polypeptide(L)'
;MKSNREIKLAEIKNHSPSLYQKVVDGDVQLQQAYNYVMGDINSITEYKDRGTKGQNKIGLPKEVDRLEKMYKPTIEEWIKELKRLFPFTHKKHLK
;
A
#
# COMPACT_ATOMS: atom_id res chain seq x y z
N MET A 1 10.87 -1.89 19.72
CA MET A 1 10.94 -1.09 18.47
C MET A 1 9.95 0.04 18.59
N LYS A 2 10.32 1.28 18.24
CA LYS A 2 9.37 2.41 18.25
C LYS A 2 8.30 2.19 17.19
N SER A 3 7.07 2.60 17.47
CA SER A 3 5.98 2.48 16.49
C SER A 3 6.20 3.44 15.31
N ASN A 4 5.68 3.13 14.12
CA ASN A 4 5.79 4.02 12.95
C ASN A 4 5.23 5.43 13.26
N ARG A 5 4.19 5.47 14.10
CA ARG A 5 3.60 6.72 14.59
C ARG A 5 4.59 7.55 15.43
N GLU A 6 5.29 6.93 16.36
CA GLU A 6 6.29 7.60 17.20
C GLU A 6 7.48 8.14 16.40
N ILE A 7 7.94 7.37 15.41
CA ILE A 7 9.04 7.77 14.52
C ILE A 7 8.64 9.04 13.76
N LYS A 8 7.46 9.06 13.15
CA LYS A 8 6.94 10.23 12.41
C LYS A 8 6.77 11.45 13.32
N LEU A 9 6.22 11.27 14.52
CA LEU A 9 6.04 12.36 15.48
C LEU A 9 7.37 12.96 15.95
N ALA A 10 8.37 12.12 16.24
CA ALA A 10 9.69 12.59 16.64
C ALA A 10 10.37 13.40 15.53
N GLU A 11 10.25 12.94 14.29
CA GLU A 11 10.82 13.62 13.13
C GLU A 11 10.22 15.00 12.88
N ILE A 12 8.87 15.09 12.96
CA ILE A 12 8.16 16.37 12.86
C ILE A 12 8.58 17.30 13.99
N LYS A 13 8.67 16.80 15.23
CA LYS A 13 9.06 17.60 16.39
C LYS A 13 10.46 18.20 16.25
N ASN A 14 11.41 17.43 15.69
CA ASN A 14 12.78 17.86 15.52
C ASN A 14 12.92 18.97 14.46
N HIS A 15 12.13 18.91 13.38
CA HIS A 15 12.25 19.84 12.25
C HIS A 15 11.30 21.03 12.35
N SER A 16 10.09 20.81 12.89
CA SER A 16 9.07 21.85 13.02
C SER A 16 8.22 21.65 14.28
N PRO A 17 8.64 22.22 15.42
CA PRO A 17 7.90 22.14 16.68
C PRO A 17 6.48 22.69 16.59
N SER A 18 6.25 23.73 15.78
CA SER A 18 4.93 24.32 15.56
C SER A 18 4.00 23.38 14.78
N LEU A 19 4.52 22.66 13.80
CA LEU A 19 3.77 21.66 13.05
C LEU A 19 3.47 20.42 13.90
N TYR A 20 4.38 20.03 14.79
CA TYR A 20 4.14 18.98 15.77
C TYR A 20 2.94 19.30 16.66
N GLN A 21 2.85 20.53 17.17
CA GLN A 21 1.72 20.94 18.01
C GLN A 21 0.39 20.85 17.26
N LYS A 22 0.33 21.30 16.00
CA LYS A 22 -0.86 21.15 15.14
C LYS A 22 -1.29 19.70 14.91
N VAL A 23 -0.34 18.76 14.90
CA VAL A 23 -0.66 17.33 14.79
C VAL A 23 -1.19 16.78 16.11
N VAL A 24 -0.68 17.25 17.25
CA VAL A 24 -1.16 16.87 18.59
C VAL A 24 -2.55 17.42 18.84
N ASP A 25 -2.80 18.66 18.42
CA ASP A 25 -4.10 19.35 18.55
C ASP A 25 -5.16 18.78 17.58
N GLY A 26 -4.73 18.01 16.58
CA GLY A 26 -5.60 17.35 15.61
C GLY A 26 -5.93 18.19 14.37
N ASP A 27 -5.39 19.41 14.28
CA ASP A 27 -5.57 20.33 13.15
C ASP A 27 -4.96 19.79 11.85
N VAL A 28 -3.89 19.01 11.95
CA VAL A 28 -3.18 18.43 10.81
C VAL A 28 -2.98 16.93 10.99
N GLN A 29 -3.25 16.15 9.94
CA GLN A 29 -3.00 14.72 9.98
C GLN A 29 -1.50 14.41 10.06
N LEU A 30 -1.13 13.42 10.90
CA LEU A 30 0.26 13.01 11.10
C LEU A 30 1.01 12.73 9.79
N GLN A 31 0.38 12.04 8.84
CA GLN A 31 1.01 11.72 7.56
C GLN A 31 1.26 12.97 6.71
N GLN A 32 0.33 13.92 6.73
CA GLN A 32 0.44 15.16 5.97
C GLN A 32 1.58 16.03 6.52
N ALA A 33 1.64 16.20 7.84
CA ALA A 33 2.73 16.90 8.49
C ALA A 33 4.10 16.24 8.25
N TYR A 34 4.15 14.90 8.32
CA TYR A 34 5.37 14.14 8.03
C TYR A 34 5.83 14.33 6.58
N ASN A 35 4.90 14.26 5.62
CA ASN A 35 5.20 14.48 4.22
C ASN A 35 5.70 15.90 3.96
N TYR A 36 5.13 16.91 4.62
CA TYR A 36 5.61 18.29 4.51
C TYR A 36 7.07 18.42 4.96
N VAL A 37 7.37 17.91 6.16
CA VAL A 37 8.74 17.92 6.73
C VAL A 37 9.71 17.17 5.82
N MET A 38 9.32 16.00 5.32
CA MET A 38 10.17 15.23 4.41
C MET A 38 10.33 15.89 3.04
N GLY A 39 9.33 16.61 2.55
CA GLY A 39 9.43 17.43 1.35
C GLY A 39 10.46 18.54 1.51
N ASP A 40 10.40 19.24 2.63
CA ASP A 40 11.32 20.32 2.99
C ASP A 40 12.77 19.81 3.10
N ILE A 41 12.98 18.73 3.88
CA ILE A 41 14.30 18.07 4.03
C ILE A 41 14.90 17.66 2.68
N ASN A 42 14.09 17.08 1.80
CA ASN A 42 14.56 16.58 0.51
C ASN A 42 14.47 17.63 -0.62
N SER A 43 14.04 18.86 -0.31
CA SER A 43 13.81 19.93 -1.30
C SER A 43 12.92 19.49 -2.47
N ILE A 44 11.86 18.73 -2.17
CA ILE A 44 10.86 18.27 -3.14
C ILE A 44 9.47 18.77 -2.78
N THR A 45 8.68 19.16 -3.78
CA THR A 45 7.35 19.72 -3.60
C THR A 45 6.29 18.70 -3.18
N GLU A 46 6.49 17.41 -3.51
CA GLU A 46 5.60 16.32 -3.12
C GLU A 46 6.39 15.12 -2.60
N TYR A 47 6.65 15.08 -1.29
CA TYR A 47 7.04 13.83 -0.65
C TYR A 47 5.79 12.96 -0.45
N LYS A 48 5.68 11.90 -1.24
CA LYS A 48 4.77 10.79 -0.96
C LYS A 48 5.62 9.70 -0.34
N ASP A 49 5.48 9.52 0.97
CA ASP A 49 6.02 8.37 1.70
C ASP A 49 5.82 7.12 0.83
N ARG A 50 6.88 6.31 0.68
CA ARG A 50 6.88 5.13 -0.22
C ARG A 50 5.60 4.37 0.08
N GLY A 51 4.66 4.46 -0.86
CA GLY A 51 3.29 4.01 -0.62
C GLY A 51 3.29 2.61 -0.04
N THR A 52 2.24 2.27 0.69
CA THR A 52 1.95 0.95 1.26
C THR A 52 1.95 -0.21 0.25
N LYS A 53 2.54 -0.05 -0.95
CA LYS A 53 2.88 -1.09 -1.93
C LYS A 53 3.46 -2.37 -1.31
N GLY A 54 4.12 -2.29 -0.16
CA GLY A 54 4.59 -3.47 0.59
C GLY A 54 3.64 -4.02 1.66
N GLN A 55 2.82 -3.17 2.29
CA GLN A 55 1.96 -3.53 3.43
C GLN A 55 0.51 -3.84 3.04
N ASN A 56 0.02 -3.23 1.95
CA ASN A 56 -1.29 -3.44 1.35
C ASN A 56 -1.12 -4.14 0.00
N LYS A 57 -0.42 -5.28 -0.04
CA LYS A 57 -0.50 -6.14 -1.23
C LYS A 57 -1.97 -6.52 -1.37
N ILE A 58 -2.59 -6.14 -2.48
CA ILE A 58 -3.96 -6.57 -2.78
C ILE A 58 -3.89 -8.10 -2.80
N GLY A 59 -4.58 -8.72 -1.83
CA GLY A 59 -4.54 -10.17 -1.70
C GLY A 59 -5.09 -10.83 -2.95
N LEU A 60 -4.62 -12.04 -3.25
CA LEU A 60 -5.09 -12.83 -4.39
C LEU A 60 -6.62 -12.83 -4.54
N PRO A 61 -7.44 -12.95 -3.47
CA PRO A 61 -8.90 -12.89 -3.60
C PRO A 61 -9.42 -11.59 -4.23
N LYS A 62 -8.88 -10.43 -3.82
CA LYS A 62 -9.30 -9.14 -4.36
C LYS A 62 -8.88 -8.95 -5.82
N GLU A 63 -7.76 -9.53 -6.22
CA GLU A 63 -7.35 -9.53 -7.63
C GLU A 63 -8.24 -10.47 -8.46
N VAL A 64 -8.60 -11.64 -7.93
CA VAL A 64 -9.56 -12.55 -8.59
C VAL A 64 -10.92 -11.86 -8.75
N ASP A 65 -11.44 -11.17 -7.72
CA ASP A 65 -12.69 -10.39 -7.82
C ASP A 65 -12.63 -9.31 -8.91
N ARG A 66 -11.46 -8.69 -9.10
CA ARG A 66 -11.26 -7.69 -10.16
C ARG A 66 -11.27 -8.34 -11.53
N LEU A 67 -10.56 -9.45 -11.69
CA LEU A 67 -10.54 -10.22 -12.94
C LEU A 67 -11.95 -10.68 -13.32
N GLU A 68 -12.72 -11.17 -12.36
CA GLU A 68 -14.11 -11.58 -12.55
C GLU A 68 -14.99 -10.43 -13.02
N LYS A 69 -14.86 -9.23 -12.43
CA LYS A 69 -15.62 -8.04 -12.85
C LYS A 69 -15.23 -7.54 -14.24
N MET A 70 -13.94 -7.55 -14.56
CA MET A 70 -13.40 -6.97 -15.79
C MET A 70 -13.66 -7.86 -17.00
N TYR A 71 -13.40 -9.15 -16.87
CA TYR A 71 -13.40 -10.08 -18.00
C TYR A 71 -14.63 -11.00 -17.99
N LYS A 72 -15.31 -11.15 -16.85
CA LYS A 72 -16.44 -12.09 -16.65
C LYS A 72 -16.16 -13.47 -17.28
N PRO A 73 -14.99 -14.05 -16.99
CA PRO A 73 -14.56 -15.28 -17.63
C PRO A 73 -15.49 -16.44 -17.27
N THR A 74 -15.63 -17.35 -18.21
CA THR A 74 -16.27 -18.66 -17.98
C THR A 74 -15.36 -19.58 -17.15
N ILE A 75 -15.94 -20.65 -16.60
CA ILE A 75 -15.17 -21.66 -15.86
C ILE A 75 -14.14 -22.33 -16.78
N GLU A 76 -14.48 -22.54 -18.05
CA GLU A 76 -13.59 -23.12 -19.05
C GLU A 76 -12.36 -22.23 -19.33
N GLU A 77 -12.54 -20.92 -19.39
CA GLU A 77 -11.43 -19.96 -19.56
C GLU A 77 -10.52 -19.94 -18.34
N TRP A 78 -11.09 -19.98 -17.13
CA TRP A 78 -10.32 -20.12 -15.90
C TRP A 78 -9.49 -21.41 -15.90
N ILE A 79 -10.10 -22.55 -16.26
CA ILE A 79 -9.39 -23.84 -16.33
C ILE A 79 -8.26 -23.79 -17.36
N LYS A 80 -8.48 -23.14 -18.52
CA LYS A 80 -7.45 -22.98 -19.55
C LYS A 80 -6.25 -22.18 -19.03
N GLU A 81 -6.49 -21.06 -18.37
CA GLU A 81 -5.42 -20.24 -17.78
C GLU A 81 -4.71 -20.98 -16.64
N LEU A 82 -5.43 -21.73 -15.81
CA LEU A 82 -4.82 -22.57 -14.77
C LEU A 82 -3.94 -23.67 -15.37
N LYS A 83 -4.37 -24.35 -16.43
CA LYS A 83 -3.56 -25.34 -17.17
C LYS A 83 -2.32 -24.70 -17.80
N ARG A 84 -2.42 -23.45 -18.28
CA ARG A 84 -1.28 -22.70 -18.84
C ARG A 84 -0.27 -22.27 -17.76
N LEU A 85 -0.74 -21.82 -16.61
CA LEU A 85 0.11 -21.34 -15.50
C LEU A 85 0.73 -22.49 -14.70
N PHE A 86 0.02 -23.63 -14.58
CA PHE A 86 0.44 -24.79 -13.80
C PHE A 86 0.44 -26.09 -14.65
N PRO A 87 1.23 -26.17 -15.74
CA PRO A 87 1.16 -27.28 -16.70
C PRO A 87 1.55 -28.64 -16.12
N PHE A 88 2.29 -28.66 -15.01
CA PHE A 88 2.78 -29.88 -14.37
C PHE A 88 2.17 -30.15 -12.99
N THR A 89 1.47 -29.17 -12.43
CA THR A 89 0.91 -29.21 -11.07
C THR A 89 -0.58 -29.45 -11.18
N HIS A 90 -1.12 -30.45 -10.50
CA HIS A 90 -2.56 -30.80 -10.50
C HIS A 90 -3.12 -31.51 -11.74
N LYS A 91 -2.31 -32.34 -12.44
CA LYS A 91 -2.80 -33.28 -13.47
C LYS A 91 -4.00 -34.14 -13.02
N LYS A 92 -4.16 -34.37 -11.71
CA LYS A 92 -5.28 -35.12 -11.13
C LYS A 92 -6.57 -34.30 -10.95
N HIS A 93 -6.47 -32.98 -10.81
CA HIS A 93 -7.60 -32.09 -10.51
C HIS A 93 -8.04 -31.24 -11.71
N LEU A 94 -7.18 -31.08 -12.72
CA LEU A 94 -7.45 -30.37 -13.98
C LEU A 94 -7.58 -31.39 -15.13
N LYS A 95 -8.46 -32.40 -14.97
CA LYS A 95 -8.78 -33.35 -16.05
C LYS A 95 -9.53 -32.61 -17.16
#